data_AF-A0AAD5K2G9-F1
#
_entry.id   AF-A0AAD5K2G9-F1
#
_cell.length_a   1.000
_cell.length_b   1.000
_cell.length_c   1.000
_cell.angle_alpha   90.00
_cell.angle_beta   90.00
_cell.angle_gamma   90.00
#
_symmetry.space_group_name_H-M   'P 1'
#
loop_
_entity.id
_entity.type
_entity.pdbx_description
1 polymer ?
#
loop_
_entity_poly.entity_id
_entity_poly.type
_entity_poly.pdbx_seq_one_letter_code
_entity_poly.pdbx_strand_id
1 'polypeptide(L)'
;MALRLLTKNAAVAAARPAMLNASRRTAGIAAVRAYSAEAEVKKSPSILDSLPGDSLASKAAYLAVGGGVSAALISKEIYILNEETLVLVSAAGLLAVLLKYLREPYNNMANDHIERIKSVLNKARADHKTAVQERINEAGQMKDLVDVTKALFELSRETAQLEAEAFALKQQVAVAQEVKGTLDSWVRHETNIREREQKQLAAFLIEKIQKDLQDPSIQKQILDQAVADVEKLAKTA
;
A
#
# COMPACT_ATOMS: atom_id res chain seq x y z
N MET A 1 -34.17 -8.13 -24.35
CA MET A 1 -35.48 -8.48 -23.74
C MET A 1 -35.35 -8.19 -22.24
N ALA A 2 -35.99 -7.24 -21.56
CA ALA A 2 -37.06 -6.33 -21.88
C ALA A 2 -36.91 -5.07 -21.00
N LEU A 3 -37.33 -3.96 -21.59
CA LEU A 3 -37.40 -2.60 -21.07
C LEU A 3 -38.58 -2.46 -20.10
N ARG A 4 -38.38 -1.83 -18.93
CA ARG A 4 -39.45 -1.12 -18.21
C ARG A 4 -38.90 0.11 -17.46
N LEU A 5 -39.13 1.27 -18.08
CA LEU A 5 -39.22 2.58 -17.47
C LEU A 5 -40.36 2.59 -16.44
N LEU A 6 -40.14 3.18 -15.26
CA LEU A 6 -41.23 3.77 -14.49
C LEU A 6 -40.72 5.01 -13.73
N THR A 7 -40.92 6.15 -14.35
CA THR A 7 -40.91 7.48 -13.75
C THR A 7 -42.14 7.64 -12.87
N LYS A 8 -41.96 8.04 -11.61
CA LYS A 8 -43.04 8.63 -10.79
C LYS A 8 -42.48 9.78 -9.96
N ASN A 9 -42.60 10.98 -10.51
CA ASN A 9 -42.69 12.21 -9.73
C ASN A 9 -44.03 12.19 -8.98
N ALA A 10 -43.99 12.28 -7.66
CA ALA A 10 -45.13 12.65 -6.84
C ALA A 10 -44.89 14.07 -6.31
N ALA A 11 -45.80 14.97 -6.69
CA ALA A 11 -45.93 16.30 -6.13
C ALA A 11 -46.66 16.24 -4.78
N VAL A 12 -46.74 17.41 -4.13
CA VAL A 12 -47.61 17.79 -3.00
C VAL A 12 -46.97 17.66 -1.62
N ALA A 13 -46.54 18.79 -1.05
CA ALA A 13 -47.27 19.43 0.06
C ALA A 13 -46.52 20.68 0.55
N ALA A 14 -47.20 21.81 0.48
CA ALA A 14 -46.83 23.06 1.13
C ALA A 14 -46.99 22.95 2.65
N ALA A 15 -46.06 23.52 3.42
CA ALA A 15 -46.33 24.06 4.76
C ALA A 15 -45.15 24.92 5.23
N ARG A 16 -45.28 26.24 5.08
CA ARG A 16 -44.58 27.21 5.92
C ARG A 16 -45.34 27.31 7.24
N PRO A 17 -44.66 27.51 8.37
CA PRO A 17 -45.18 28.38 9.40
C PRO A 17 -44.21 29.53 9.68
N ALA A 18 -44.72 30.74 9.44
CA ALA A 18 -44.21 31.96 10.03
C ALA A 18 -44.54 31.94 11.53
N MET A 19 -43.57 32.20 12.39
CA MET A 19 -43.82 32.72 13.74
C MET A 19 -42.85 33.85 14.03
N LEU A 20 -43.38 35.05 13.88
CA LEU A 20 -42.89 36.27 14.50
C LEU A 20 -43.20 36.16 16.00
N ASN A 21 -42.18 36.00 16.84
CA ASN A 21 -42.31 36.23 18.27
C ASN A 21 -41.37 37.39 18.65
N ALA A 22 -41.95 38.59 18.62
CA ALA A 22 -41.40 39.76 19.27
C ALA A 22 -41.59 39.61 20.79
N SER A 23 -40.55 39.22 21.52
CA SER A 23 -40.52 39.41 22.98
C SER A 23 -39.66 40.61 23.31
N ARG A 24 -40.31 41.73 23.64
CA ARG A 24 -39.71 42.80 24.46
C ARG A 24 -39.27 42.18 25.78
N ARG A 25 -37.96 42.12 26.04
CA ARG A 25 -37.44 41.92 27.39
C ARG A 25 -36.86 43.25 27.86
N THR A 26 -37.59 43.85 28.79
CA THR A 26 -37.22 45.01 29.59
C THR A 26 -35.97 44.73 30.40
N ALA A 27 -35.13 45.76 30.50
CA ALA A 27 -33.86 45.80 31.20
C ALA A 27 -34.00 45.39 32.67
N GLY A 28 -33.29 44.34 33.06
CA GLY A 28 -32.95 44.05 34.45
C GLY A 28 -31.52 44.52 34.70
N ILE A 29 -31.37 45.56 35.51
CA ILE A 29 -30.07 46.02 36.02
C ILE A 29 -29.60 44.99 37.04
N ALA A 30 -28.63 44.16 36.64
CA ALA A 30 -27.90 43.31 37.56
C ALA A 30 -26.49 43.87 37.70
N ALA A 31 -26.23 44.57 38.81
CA ALA A 31 -24.91 44.99 39.22
C ALA A 31 -24.13 43.76 39.71
N VAL A 32 -23.48 43.06 38.79
CA VAL A 32 -22.47 42.04 39.11
C VAL A 32 -21.11 42.68 38.93
N ARG A 33 -20.46 42.93 40.06
CA ARG A 33 -19.07 43.39 40.13
C ARG A 33 -18.18 42.20 39.76
N ALA A 34 -17.87 42.06 38.48
CA ALA A 34 -16.87 41.13 37.96
C ALA A 34 -15.58 41.90 37.70
N TYR A 35 -14.52 41.56 38.43
CA TYR A 35 -13.16 41.88 38.02
C TYR A 35 -12.82 41.01 36.81
N SER A 36 -13.13 41.50 35.61
CA SER A 36 -12.63 40.96 34.35
C SER A 36 -11.69 41.99 33.76
N ALA A 37 -10.48 41.54 33.41
CA ALA A 37 -9.44 42.29 32.70
C ALA A 37 -10.02 43.23 31.66
N GLU A 38 -9.41 44.41 31.49
CA GLU A 38 -9.64 45.30 30.36
C GLU A 38 -9.62 44.49 29.07
N ALA A 39 -10.80 44.13 28.57
CA ALA A 39 -10.94 43.70 27.20
C ALA A 39 -10.60 44.95 26.39
N GLU A 40 -9.41 44.97 25.79
CA GLU A 40 -9.01 45.96 24.81
C GLU A 40 -10.16 46.11 23.82
N VAL A 41 -10.91 47.19 23.99
CA VAL A 41 -11.78 47.71 22.95
C VAL A 41 -10.82 47.94 21.79
N LYS A 42 -10.88 47.08 20.77
CA LYS A 42 -10.32 47.37 19.45
C LYS A 42 -10.99 48.66 18.99
N LYS A 43 -10.43 49.78 19.44
CA LYS A 43 -10.83 51.12 19.02
C LYS A 43 -10.75 51.06 17.51
N SER A 44 -11.86 51.40 16.87
CA SER A 44 -11.96 51.69 15.44
C SER A 44 -10.62 52.25 14.95
N PRO A 45 -10.04 51.77 13.83
CA PRO A 45 -8.81 52.36 13.30
C PRO A 45 -9.06 53.85 13.26
N SER A 46 -8.35 54.58 14.12
CA SER A 46 -8.67 55.97 14.33
C SER A 46 -8.43 56.64 12.98
N ILE A 47 -9.19 57.69 12.64
CA ILE A 47 -8.99 58.40 11.37
C ILE A 47 -7.51 58.79 11.20
N LEU A 48 -6.80 58.97 12.33
CA LEU A 48 -5.37 59.17 12.43
C LEU A 48 -4.53 57.99 11.90
N ASP A 49 -4.93 56.74 12.13
CA ASP A 49 -4.22 55.53 11.69
C ASP A 49 -4.36 55.29 10.18
N SER A 50 -5.43 55.79 9.56
CA SER A 50 -5.65 55.68 8.10
C SER A 50 -4.83 56.68 7.27
N LEU A 51 -4.24 57.69 7.90
CA LEU A 51 -3.37 58.66 7.25
C LEU A 51 -1.98 58.07 6.99
N PRO A 52 -1.38 58.33 5.81
CA PRO A 52 -0.05 57.84 5.48
C PRO A 52 0.98 58.42 6.46
N GLY A 53 1.91 57.57 6.91
CA GLY A 53 3.02 57.94 7.79
C GLY A 53 2.99 57.24 9.14
N ASP A 54 4.16 56.76 9.56
CA ASP A 54 4.35 55.94 10.77
C ASP A 54 4.51 56.76 12.05
N SER A 55 4.75 58.08 11.95
CA SER A 55 4.95 58.96 13.11
C SER A 55 3.74 59.85 13.42
N LEU A 56 3.47 60.09 14.71
CA LEU A 56 2.41 61.00 15.16
C LEU A 56 2.63 62.43 14.66
N ALA A 57 3.90 62.84 14.54
CA ALA A 57 4.26 64.14 13.97
C ALA A 57 3.89 64.23 12.48
N SER A 58 4.11 63.16 11.69
CA SER A 58 3.70 63.11 10.28
C SER A 58 2.17 63.17 10.14
N LYS A 59 1.43 62.42 10.96
CA LYS A 59 -0.05 62.43 10.95
C LYS A 59 -0.61 63.80 11.33
N ALA A 60 -0.05 64.43 12.37
CA ALA A 60 -0.39 65.78 12.77
C ALA A 60 -0.03 66.81 11.68
N ALA A 61 1.12 66.64 11.01
CA ALA A 61 1.53 67.49 9.91
C ALA A 61 0.58 67.39 8.71
N TYR A 62 0.13 66.19 8.31
CA TYR A 62 -0.83 66.06 7.21
C TYR A 62 -2.17 66.72 7.53
N LEU A 63 -2.68 66.57 8.75
CA LEU A 63 -3.91 67.24 9.17
C LEU A 63 -3.72 68.76 9.27
N ALA A 64 -2.59 69.22 9.82
CA ALA A 64 -2.29 70.64 9.93
C ALA A 64 -2.10 71.30 8.55
N VAL A 65 -1.43 70.62 7.62
CA VAL A 65 -1.23 71.10 6.24
C VAL A 65 -2.54 71.04 5.48
N GLY A 66 -3.29 69.95 5.52
CA GLY A 66 -4.59 69.84 4.84
C GLY A 66 -5.62 70.85 5.37
N GLY A 67 -5.70 71.00 6.69
CA GLY A 67 -6.53 72.00 7.36
C GLY A 67 -6.07 73.43 7.06
N GLY A 68 -4.75 73.67 7.09
CA GLY A 68 -4.18 74.97 6.78
C GLY A 68 -4.38 75.41 5.34
N VAL A 69 -4.20 74.50 4.37
CA VAL A 69 -4.45 74.75 2.94
C VAL A 69 -5.93 75.01 2.70
N SER A 70 -6.83 74.17 3.23
CA SER A 70 -8.27 74.38 3.07
C SER A 70 -8.74 75.69 3.70
N ALA A 71 -8.28 76.02 4.91
CA ALA A 71 -8.58 77.30 5.56
C ALA A 71 -8.01 78.48 4.77
N ALA A 72 -6.80 78.38 4.20
CA ALA A 72 -6.21 79.43 3.39
C ALA A 72 -6.96 79.65 2.06
N LEU A 73 -7.45 78.58 1.43
CA LEU A 73 -8.24 78.66 0.20
C LEU A 73 -9.57 79.38 0.41
N ILE A 74 -10.24 79.10 1.53
CA ILE A 74 -11.49 79.77 1.92
C ILE A 74 -11.21 81.21 2.37
N SER A 75 -10.23 81.42 3.25
CA SER A 75 -9.94 82.73 3.84
C SER A 75 -9.43 83.75 2.82
N LYS A 76 -8.75 83.32 1.77
CA LYS A 76 -8.24 84.21 0.70
C LYS A 76 -9.16 84.25 -0.52
N GLU A 77 -10.35 83.61 -0.45
CA GLU A 77 -11.30 83.50 -1.57
C GLU A 77 -10.67 82.95 -2.88
N ILE A 78 -9.56 82.22 -2.76
CA ILE A 78 -8.91 81.57 -3.91
C ILE A 78 -9.84 80.47 -4.46
N TYR A 79 -10.67 79.88 -3.60
CA TYR A 79 -11.74 78.98 -3.97
C TYR A 79 -13.11 79.62 -3.71
N ILE A 80 -13.87 79.85 -4.78
CA ILE A 80 -15.20 80.45 -4.73
C ILE A 80 -16.24 79.33 -4.76
N LEU A 81 -17.09 79.28 -3.74
CA LEU A 81 -18.20 78.33 -3.68
C LEU A 81 -19.29 78.73 -4.69
N ASN A 82 -19.22 78.12 -5.86
CA ASN A 82 -20.24 78.25 -6.91
C ASN A 82 -21.07 76.96 -7.06
N GLU A 83 -22.09 76.99 -7.93
CA GLU A 83 -22.92 75.84 -8.29
C GLU A 83 -22.13 74.62 -8.79
N GLU A 84 -20.99 74.83 -9.44
CA GLU A 84 -20.09 73.74 -9.89
C GLU A 84 -19.44 72.97 -8.72
N THR A 85 -19.36 73.56 -7.54
CA THR A 85 -18.81 72.87 -6.36
C THR A 85 -19.74 71.76 -5.86
N LEU A 86 -21.05 71.94 -6.00
CA LEU A 86 -22.05 70.91 -5.73
C LEU A 86 -21.94 69.76 -6.75
N VAL A 87 -21.68 70.09 -8.01
CA VAL A 87 -21.43 69.10 -9.08
C VAL A 87 -20.14 68.32 -8.78
N LEU A 88 -19.07 68.99 -8.36
CA LEU A 88 -17.81 68.35 -7.98
C LEU A 88 -17.98 67.39 -6.80
N VAL A 89 -18.65 67.83 -5.72
CA VAL A 89 -18.87 66.99 -4.52
C VAL A 89 -19.72 65.76 -4.86
N SER A 90 -20.77 65.92 -5.67
CA SER A 90 -21.61 64.80 -6.08
C SER A 90 -20.89 63.82 -7.02
N ALA A 91 -20.09 64.33 -7.97
CA ALA A 91 -19.26 63.50 -8.85
C ALA A 91 -18.17 62.74 -8.05
N ALA A 92 -17.49 63.41 -7.13
CA ALA A 92 -16.50 62.77 -6.25
C ALA A 92 -17.16 61.72 -5.34
N GLY A 93 -18.34 62.00 -4.80
CA GLY A 93 -19.13 61.04 -4.01
C GLY A 93 -19.53 59.80 -4.81
N LEU A 94 -20.02 60.00 -6.04
CA LEU A 94 -20.36 58.91 -6.96
C LEU A 94 -19.11 58.06 -7.29
N LEU A 95 -18.00 58.71 -7.65
CA LEU A 95 -16.75 58.01 -7.93
C LEU A 95 -16.24 57.20 -6.75
N ALA A 96 -16.32 57.75 -5.53
CA ALA A 96 -15.92 57.03 -4.32
C ALA A 96 -16.76 55.76 -4.09
N VAL A 97 -18.08 55.86 -4.28
CA VAL A 97 -18.99 54.71 -4.18
C VAL A 97 -18.71 53.68 -5.28
N LEU A 98 -18.52 54.13 -6.51
CA LEU A 98 -18.23 53.28 -7.66
C LEU A 98 -16.88 52.55 -7.51
N LEU A 99 -15.84 53.25 -7.06
CA LEU A 99 -14.55 52.64 -6.74
C LEU A 99 -14.68 51.59 -5.64
N LYS A 100 -15.47 51.86 -4.59
CA LYS A 100 -15.70 50.89 -3.51
C LYS A 100 -16.36 49.61 -4.04
N TYR A 101 -17.37 49.72 -4.89
CA TYR A 101 -18.08 48.55 -5.43
C TYR A 101 -17.32 47.81 -6.53
N LEU A 102 -16.52 48.49 -7.34
CA LEU A 102 -15.78 47.84 -8.44
C LEU A 102 -14.43 47.25 -8.01
N ARG A 103 -13.85 47.72 -6.91
CA ARG A 103 -12.53 47.29 -6.44
C ARG A 103 -12.46 45.79 -6.15
N GLU A 104 -13.39 45.26 -5.37
CA GLU A 104 -13.42 43.83 -5.01
C GLU A 104 -13.61 42.91 -6.22
N PRO A 105 -14.63 43.09 -7.09
CA PRO A 105 -14.81 42.20 -8.24
C PRO A 105 -13.64 42.30 -9.23
N TYR A 106 -13.04 43.48 -9.41
CA TYR A 106 -11.86 43.61 -10.26
C TYR A 106 -10.64 42.87 -9.68
N ASN A 107 -10.39 42.99 -8.38
CA ASN A 107 -9.29 42.28 -7.73
C ASN A 107 -9.48 40.76 -7.80
N ASN A 108 -10.71 40.27 -7.58
CA ASN A 108 -11.01 38.85 -7.68
C ASN A 108 -10.79 38.35 -9.12
N MET A 109 -11.28 39.08 -10.12
CA MET A 109 -11.04 38.74 -11.54
C MET A 109 -9.55 38.71 -11.88
N ALA A 110 -8.78 39.69 -11.40
CA ALA A 110 -7.33 39.75 -11.63
C ALA A 110 -6.60 38.58 -10.95
N ASN A 111 -6.96 38.27 -9.70
CA ASN A 111 -6.38 37.16 -8.94
C ASN A 111 -6.70 35.81 -9.60
N ASP A 112 -7.95 35.58 -10.02
CA ASP A 112 -8.36 34.37 -10.73
C ASP A 112 -7.58 34.18 -12.03
N HIS A 113 -7.36 35.27 -12.78
CA HIS A 113 -6.58 35.21 -14.02
C HIS A 113 -5.11 34.83 -13.75
N ILE A 114 -4.51 35.45 -12.74
CA ILE A 114 -3.15 35.14 -12.30
C ILE A 114 -3.05 33.68 -11.83
N GLU A 115 -4.02 33.20 -11.05
CA GLU A 115 -4.04 31.83 -10.54
C GLU A 115 -4.20 30.81 -11.67
N ARG A 116 -5.07 31.08 -12.66
CA ARG A 116 -5.19 30.22 -13.85
C ARG A 116 -3.87 30.10 -14.58
N ILE A 117 -3.18 31.22 -14.86
CA ILE A 117 -1.88 31.20 -15.54
C ILE A 117 -0.85 30.41 -14.71
N LYS A 118 -0.76 30.67 -13.40
CA LYS A 118 0.15 29.96 -12.50
C LYS A 118 -0.15 28.46 -12.47
N SER A 119 -1.42 28.07 -12.41
CA SER A 119 -1.85 26.67 -12.37
C SER A 119 -1.47 25.93 -13.66
N VAL A 120 -1.69 26.54 -14.82
CA VAL A 120 -1.32 25.95 -16.12
C VAL A 120 0.19 25.81 -16.23
N LEU A 121 0.96 26.82 -15.81
CA LEU A 121 2.42 26.75 -15.86
C LEU A 121 2.99 25.69 -14.92
N ASN A 122 2.47 25.59 -13.70
CA ASN A 122 2.89 24.57 -12.74
C ASN A 122 2.50 23.17 -13.19
N LYS A 123 1.28 23.01 -13.74
CA LYS A 123 0.82 21.74 -14.31
C LYS A 123 1.68 21.32 -15.50
N ALA A 124 1.97 22.23 -16.44
CA ALA A 124 2.83 21.94 -17.58
C ALA A 124 4.25 21.51 -17.16
N ARG A 125 4.82 22.12 -16.11
CA ARG A 125 6.11 21.69 -15.55
C ARG A 125 6.03 20.29 -14.93
N ALA A 126 4.97 20.00 -14.18
CA ALA A 126 4.76 18.69 -13.58
C ALA A 126 4.56 17.61 -14.64
N ASP A 127 3.70 17.86 -15.63
CA ASP A 127 3.41 16.95 -16.74
C ASP A 127 4.69 16.69 -17.56
N HIS A 128 5.49 17.72 -17.85
CA HIS A 128 6.78 17.55 -18.53
C HIS A 128 7.77 16.71 -17.71
N LYS A 129 7.86 16.93 -16.39
CA LYS A 129 8.72 16.13 -15.52
C LYS A 129 8.29 14.66 -15.53
N THR A 130 6.99 14.39 -15.46
CA THR A 130 6.44 13.03 -15.51
C THR A 130 6.73 12.36 -16.86
N ALA A 131 6.49 13.07 -17.98
CA ALA A 131 6.76 12.55 -19.32
C ALA A 131 8.25 12.22 -19.51
N VAL A 132 9.16 13.08 -19.05
CA VAL A 132 10.60 12.81 -19.12
C VAL A 132 10.97 11.60 -18.24
N GLN A 133 10.40 11.49 -17.04
CA GLN A 133 10.64 10.34 -16.17
C GLN A 133 10.15 9.04 -16.79
N GLU A 134 8.98 9.03 -17.43
CA GLU A 134 8.44 7.89 -18.16
C GLU A 134 9.38 7.46 -19.30
N ARG A 135 9.87 8.42 -20.10
CA ARG A 135 10.86 8.16 -21.16
C ARG A 135 12.18 7.60 -20.62
N ILE A 136 12.64 8.09 -19.47
CA ILE A 136 13.85 7.55 -18.81
C ILE A 136 13.60 6.10 -18.37
N ASN A 137 12.43 5.78 -17.82
CA ASN A 137 12.09 4.43 -17.39
C ASN A 137 11.98 3.47 -18.59
N GLU A 138 11.33 3.90 -19.69
CA GLU A 138 11.26 3.14 -20.95
C GLU A 138 12.66 2.87 -21.51
N ALA A 139 13.52 3.89 -21.55
CA ALA A 139 14.90 3.75 -21.99
C ALA A 139 15.74 2.86 -21.06
N GLY A 140 15.49 2.92 -19.75
CA GLY A 140 16.09 2.04 -18.76
C GLY A 140 15.74 0.57 -19.00
N GLN A 141 14.47 0.26 -19.26
CA GLN A 141 14.05 -1.11 -19.59
C GLN A 141 14.73 -1.64 -20.85
N MET A 142 14.88 -0.81 -21.88
CA MET A 142 15.56 -1.21 -23.12
C MET A 142 17.04 -1.59 -22.91
N LYS A 143 17.71 -0.98 -21.91
CA LYS A 143 19.10 -1.35 -21.56
C LYS A 143 19.17 -2.77 -20.99
N ASP A 144 18.23 -3.16 -20.14
CA ASP A 144 18.23 -4.46 -19.45
C ASP A 144 17.89 -5.63 -20.41
N LEU A 145 17.23 -5.36 -21.54
CA LEU A 145 16.87 -6.40 -22.52
C LEU A 145 18.10 -7.14 -23.10
N VAL A 146 19.24 -6.46 -23.23
CA VAL A 146 20.46 -7.07 -23.78
C VAL A 146 20.99 -8.16 -22.85
N ASP A 147 21.00 -7.90 -21.54
CA ASP A 147 21.50 -8.85 -20.55
C ASP A 147 20.50 -10.01 -20.34
N VAL A 148 19.20 -9.71 -20.32
CA VAL A 148 18.14 -10.76 -20.28
C VAL A 148 18.23 -11.68 -21.49
N THR A 149 18.49 -11.14 -22.69
CA THR A 149 18.60 -11.95 -23.90
C THR A 149 19.83 -12.87 -23.86
N LYS A 150 20.98 -12.37 -23.38
CA LYS A 150 22.18 -13.21 -23.18
C LYS A 150 21.91 -14.32 -22.17
N ALA A 151 21.29 -13.98 -21.03
CA ALA A 151 20.92 -14.95 -20.01
C ALA A 151 19.96 -16.03 -20.55
N LEU A 152 19.03 -15.68 -21.45
CA LEU A 152 18.14 -16.64 -22.09
C LEU A 152 18.90 -17.63 -22.99
N PHE A 153 19.90 -17.15 -23.73
CA PHE A 153 20.74 -18.03 -24.55
C PHE A 153 21.66 -18.91 -23.69
N GLU A 154 22.24 -18.37 -22.63
CA GLU A 154 23.04 -19.13 -21.66
C GLU A 154 22.19 -20.22 -21.00
N LEU A 155 21.00 -19.87 -20.51
CA LEU A 155 20.03 -20.82 -19.94
C LEU A 155 19.68 -21.93 -20.92
N SER A 156 19.44 -21.60 -22.20
CA SER A 156 19.15 -22.61 -23.23
C SER A 156 20.32 -23.58 -23.46
N ARG A 157 21.56 -23.08 -23.39
CA ARG A 157 22.78 -23.87 -23.57
C ARG A 157 23.03 -24.76 -22.36
N GLU A 158 22.88 -24.22 -21.15
CA GLU A 158 23.00 -24.97 -19.90
C GLU A 158 21.94 -26.06 -19.79
N THR A 159 20.70 -25.77 -20.20
CA THR A 159 19.62 -26.75 -20.23
C THR A 159 19.96 -27.92 -21.15
N ALA A 160 20.44 -27.64 -22.37
CA ALA A 160 20.84 -28.70 -23.30
C ALA A 160 22.02 -29.55 -22.78
N GLN A 161 22.99 -28.93 -22.08
CA GLN A 161 24.10 -29.66 -21.46
C GLN A 161 23.62 -30.55 -20.31
N LEU A 162 22.81 -30.02 -19.41
CA LEU A 162 22.25 -30.76 -18.28
C LEU A 162 21.33 -31.90 -18.74
N GLU A 163 20.56 -31.71 -19.81
CA GLU A 163 19.75 -32.78 -20.40
C GLU A 163 20.61 -33.91 -20.96
N ALA A 164 21.71 -33.57 -21.65
CA ALA A 164 22.64 -34.57 -22.18
C ALA A 164 23.34 -35.36 -21.07
N GLU A 165 23.80 -34.69 -20.02
CA GLU A 165 24.41 -35.33 -18.85
C GLU A 165 23.41 -36.21 -18.09
N ALA A 166 22.19 -35.71 -17.87
CA ALA A 166 21.13 -36.47 -17.24
C ALA A 166 20.75 -37.71 -18.06
N PHE A 167 20.76 -37.61 -19.40
CA PHE A 167 20.49 -38.76 -20.27
C PHE A 167 21.59 -39.82 -20.18
N ALA A 168 22.86 -39.41 -20.21
CA ALA A 168 23.99 -40.32 -20.07
C ALA A 168 23.98 -41.05 -18.71
N LEU A 169 23.74 -40.31 -17.61
CA LEU A 169 23.63 -40.89 -16.27
C LEU A 169 22.45 -41.85 -16.16
N LYS A 170 21.28 -41.49 -16.73
CA LYS A 170 20.12 -42.39 -16.78
C LYS A 170 20.43 -43.69 -17.52
N GLN A 171 21.15 -43.62 -18.64
CA GLN A 171 21.54 -44.80 -19.40
C GLN A 171 22.51 -45.70 -18.61
N GLN A 172 23.49 -45.11 -17.90
CA GLN A 172 24.40 -45.86 -17.04
C GLN A 172 23.66 -46.56 -15.88
N VAL A 173 22.73 -45.85 -15.23
CA VAL A 173 21.92 -46.41 -14.14
C VAL A 173 21.00 -47.52 -14.65
N ALA A 174 20.39 -47.36 -15.83
CA ALA A 174 19.55 -48.38 -16.43
C ALA A 174 20.36 -49.66 -16.69
N VAL A 175 21.55 -49.56 -17.29
CA VAL A 175 22.43 -50.72 -17.50
C VAL A 175 22.85 -51.36 -16.18
N ALA A 176 23.21 -50.56 -15.18
CA ALA A 176 23.57 -51.07 -13.86
C ALA A 176 22.40 -51.81 -13.18
N GLN A 177 21.16 -51.33 -13.35
CA GLN A 177 19.95 -51.98 -12.84
C GLN A 177 19.67 -53.31 -13.56
N GLU A 178 19.81 -53.37 -14.87
CA GLU A 178 19.66 -54.62 -15.64
C GLU A 178 20.68 -55.66 -15.18
N VAL A 179 21.96 -55.28 -15.08
CA VAL A 179 23.02 -56.18 -14.61
C VAL A 179 22.75 -56.65 -13.18
N LYS A 180 22.38 -55.73 -12.27
CA LYS A 180 22.00 -56.12 -10.91
C LYS A 180 20.81 -57.06 -10.90
N GLY A 181 19.77 -56.80 -11.69
CA GLY A 181 18.59 -57.65 -11.81
C GLY A 181 18.93 -59.06 -12.27
N THR A 182 19.84 -59.20 -13.25
CA THR A 182 20.34 -60.52 -13.63
C THR A 182 21.08 -61.19 -12.47
N LEU A 183 22.02 -60.50 -11.81
CA LEU A 183 22.80 -61.06 -10.71
C LEU A 183 21.93 -61.49 -9.52
N ASP A 184 20.95 -60.68 -9.14
CA ASP A 184 19.96 -61.00 -8.10
C ASP A 184 19.14 -62.25 -8.48
N SER A 185 18.80 -62.42 -9.76
CA SER A 185 18.15 -63.64 -10.26
C SER A 185 19.06 -64.87 -10.16
N TRP A 186 20.36 -64.75 -10.45
CA TRP A 186 21.33 -65.84 -10.29
C TRP A 186 21.49 -66.24 -8.82
N VAL A 187 21.64 -65.26 -7.91
CA VAL A 187 21.72 -65.51 -6.47
C VAL A 187 20.43 -66.16 -5.95
N ARG A 188 19.26 -65.70 -6.42
CA ARG A 188 17.98 -66.33 -6.09
C ARG A 188 17.88 -67.76 -6.61
N HIS A 189 18.40 -68.03 -7.80
CA HIS A 189 18.43 -69.38 -8.36
C HIS A 189 19.35 -70.30 -7.54
N GLU A 190 20.54 -69.83 -7.18
CA GLU A 190 21.49 -70.59 -6.37
C GLU A 190 20.96 -70.90 -4.97
N THR A 191 20.39 -69.91 -4.28
CA THR A 191 19.75 -70.11 -2.97
C THR A 191 18.62 -71.13 -3.05
N ASN A 192 17.76 -71.07 -4.08
CA ASN A 192 16.73 -72.08 -4.31
C ASN A 192 17.30 -73.48 -4.56
N ILE A 193 18.41 -73.62 -5.28
CA ILE A 193 19.08 -74.92 -5.48
C ILE A 193 19.62 -75.44 -4.15
N ARG A 194 20.38 -74.63 -3.42
CA ARG A 194 20.94 -75.02 -2.11
C ARG A 194 19.84 -75.45 -1.14
N GLU A 195 18.74 -74.72 -1.08
CA GLU A 195 17.58 -75.10 -0.26
C GLU A 195 16.95 -76.42 -0.72
N ARG A 196 16.83 -76.68 -2.02
CA ARG A 196 16.31 -77.96 -2.55
C ARG A 196 17.23 -79.12 -2.22
N GLU A 197 18.54 -78.95 -2.40
CA GLU A 197 19.54 -79.96 -2.05
C GLU A 197 19.53 -80.25 -0.56
N GLN A 198 19.49 -79.22 0.30
CA GLN A 198 19.36 -79.39 1.75
C GLN A 198 18.07 -80.14 2.12
N LYS A 199 16.93 -79.81 1.49
CA LYS A 199 15.67 -80.53 1.70
C LYS A 199 15.75 -81.98 1.25
N GLN A 200 16.38 -82.27 0.10
CA GLN A 200 16.57 -83.63 -0.40
C GLN A 200 17.52 -84.45 0.49
N LEU A 201 18.64 -83.87 0.91
CA LEU A 201 19.58 -84.50 1.84
C LEU A 201 18.93 -84.76 3.20
N ALA A 202 18.16 -83.80 3.73
CA ALA A 202 17.42 -83.98 4.97
C ALA A 202 16.37 -85.11 4.83
N ALA A 203 15.60 -85.14 3.74
CA ALA A 203 14.64 -86.22 3.49
C ALA A 203 15.33 -87.59 3.38
N PHE A 204 16.44 -87.68 2.64
CA PHE A 204 17.22 -88.91 2.52
C PHE A 204 17.81 -89.38 3.85
N LEU A 205 18.37 -88.46 4.66
CA LEU A 205 18.89 -88.79 5.98
C LEU A 205 17.78 -89.25 6.94
N ILE A 206 16.61 -88.59 6.92
CA ILE A 206 15.45 -88.99 7.72
C ILE A 206 14.98 -90.40 7.31
N GLU A 207 14.86 -90.67 6.01
CA GLU A 207 14.46 -91.99 5.51
C GLU A 207 15.50 -93.07 5.86
N LYS A 208 16.80 -92.77 5.73
CA LYS A 208 17.88 -93.69 6.10
C LYS A 208 17.87 -93.98 7.60
N ILE A 209 17.77 -92.97 8.45
CA ILE A 209 17.69 -93.14 9.91
C ILE A 209 16.45 -93.97 10.27
N GLN A 210 15.31 -93.74 9.62
CA GLN A 210 14.11 -94.57 9.84
C GLN A 210 14.31 -96.04 9.43
N LYS A 211 15.06 -96.33 8.37
CA LYS A 211 15.43 -97.70 7.97
C LYS A 211 16.44 -98.32 8.94
N ASP A 212 17.50 -97.60 9.30
CA ASP A 212 18.54 -98.06 10.24
C ASP A 212 17.93 -98.33 11.65
N LEU A 213 16.91 -97.57 12.07
CA LEU A 213 16.17 -97.82 13.31
C LEU A 213 15.27 -99.08 13.26
N GLN A 214 14.92 -99.58 12.07
CA GLN A 214 14.18 -100.84 11.92
C GLN A 214 15.11 -102.06 11.99
N ASP A 215 16.43 -101.88 11.86
CA ASP A 215 17.39 -102.98 11.92
C ASP A 215 17.57 -103.52 13.35
N PRO A 216 17.43 -104.84 13.56
CA PRO A 216 17.45 -105.44 14.90
C PRO A 216 18.82 -105.42 15.59
N SER A 217 19.91 -105.20 14.85
CA SER A 217 21.27 -105.07 15.41
C SER A 217 21.46 -103.71 16.08
N ILE A 218 20.98 -102.64 15.46
CA ILE A 218 21.06 -101.27 15.98
C ILE A 218 20.10 -101.09 17.15
N GLN A 219 18.89 -101.65 17.09
CA GLN A 219 17.96 -101.63 18.23
C GLN A 219 18.58 -102.25 19.49
N LYS A 220 19.28 -103.38 19.36
CA LYS A 220 20.00 -104.01 20.48
C LYS A 220 21.13 -103.13 21.01
N GLN A 221 21.93 -102.54 20.13
CA GLN A 221 22.99 -101.60 20.54
C GLN A 221 22.45 -100.35 21.27
N ILE A 222 21.31 -99.81 20.82
CA ILE A 222 20.64 -98.68 21.49
C ILE A 222 20.11 -99.11 22.85
N LEU A 223 19.49 -100.30 22.96
CA LEU A 223 19.05 -100.87 24.24
C LEU A 223 20.21 -101.06 25.21
N ASP A 224 21.32 -101.63 24.75
CA ASP A 224 22.53 -101.85 25.56
C ASP A 224 23.14 -100.52 26.02
N GLN A 225 23.20 -99.51 25.14
CA GLN A 225 23.68 -98.17 25.47
C GLN A 225 22.73 -97.46 26.45
N ALA A 226 21.41 -97.57 26.26
CA ALA A 226 20.43 -97.01 27.18
C ALA A 226 20.52 -97.66 28.57
N VAL A 227 20.72 -98.98 28.66
CA VAL A 227 20.97 -99.67 29.94
C VAL A 227 22.27 -99.16 30.58
N ALA A 228 23.35 -99.02 29.80
CA ALA A 228 24.62 -98.49 30.29
C ALA A 228 24.52 -97.03 30.79
N ASP A 229 23.74 -96.18 30.12
CA ASP A 229 23.54 -94.78 30.52
C ASP A 229 22.63 -94.67 31.76
N VAL A 230 21.61 -95.53 31.89
CA VAL A 230 20.81 -95.66 33.12
C VAL A 230 21.68 -96.15 34.28
N GLU A 231 22.55 -97.14 34.06
CA GLU A 231 23.49 -97.61 35.08
C GLU A 231 24.49 -96.53 35.52
N LYS A 232 24.94 -95.66 34.60
CA LYS A 232 25.78 -94.50 34.95
C LYS A 232 25.01 -93.47 35.76
N LEU A 233 23.79 -93.11 35.32
CA LEU A 233 22.91 -92.19 36.04
C LEU A 233 22.59 -92.71 37.46
N ALA A 234 22.37 -94.01 37.61
CA ALA A 234 22.15 -94.67 38.90
C ALA A 234 23.41 -94.77 39.78
N LYS A 235 24.62 -94.59 39.21
CA LYS A 235 25.89 -94.51 39.96
C LYS A 235 26.26 -93.07 40.33
N THR A 236 25.73 -92.07 39.62
CA THR A 236 25.89 -90.64 39.94
C THR A 236 24.73 -90.03 40.74
N ALA A 237 23.62 -90.76 40.93
CA ALA A 237 22.54 -90.45 41.86
C ALA A 237 22.76 -91.19 43.20
#